data_AF-A0A5B7F5D2-F1
#
_entry.id   AF-A0A5B7F5D2-F1
#
_cell.length_a   1.000
_cell.length_b   1.000
_cell.length_c   1.000
_cell.angle_alpha   90.00
_cell.angle_beta   90.00
_cell.angle_gamma   90.00
#
_symmetry.space_group_name_H-M   'P 1'
#
loop_
_entity.id
_entity.type
_entity.pdbx_description
1 polymer ?
#
loop_
_entity_poly.entity_id
_entity_poly.type
_entity_poly.pdbx_seq_one_letter_code
_entity_poly.pdbx_strand_id
1 'polypeptide(L)' 'MDQWVEQSTRYREQEEPSLLDLVFTKKLKPPPSIQYLSPMGRSDHVTLQLEMQEEDGIR' A
#
# COMPACT_ATOMS: atom_id res chain seq x y z
N MET A 1 8.55 -9.04 -9.78
CA MET A 1 7.88 -8.85 -8.48
C MET A 1 7.94 -7.38 -8.29
N ASP A 2 6.78 -6.78 -8.16
CA ASP A 2 6.63 -5.34 -8.32
C ASP A 2 6.19 -4.80 -6.96
N GLN A 3 6.83 -3.71 -6.56
CA GLN A 3 6.55 -2.99 -5.32
C GLN A 3 5.66 -1.79 -5.68
N TRP A 4 4.61 -1.56 -4.92
CA TRP A 4 3.53 -0.65 -5.34
C TRP A 4 3.34 0.59 -4.46
N VAL A 5 4.03 0.67 -3.32
CA VAL A 5 3.86 1.77 -2.35
C VAL A 5 4.84 2.89 -2.67
N GLU A 6 4.31 4.05 -3.02
CA GLU A 6 5.09 5.20 -3.49
C GLU A 6 5.19 6.31 -2.43
N GLN A 7 4.26 6.35 -1.47
CA GLN A 7 4.20 7.43 -0.46
C GLN A 7 4.76 6.96 0.89
N SER A 8 5.23 7.91 1.70
CA SER A 8 5.60 7.62 3.09
C SER A 8 4.42 6.99 3.83
N THR A 9 4.71 5.97 4.62
CA THR A 9 3.70 5.18 5.31
C THR A 9 3.69 5.39 6.80
N ARG A 10 4.70 6.07 7.35
CA ARG A 10 4.81 6.40 8.77
C ARG A 10 5.01 7.89 8.97
N TYR A 11 4.22 8.45 9.89
CA TYR A 11 4.23 9.85 10.29
C TYR A 11 4.18 9.94 11.81
N ARG A 12 5.31 10.23 12.45
CA ARG A 12 5.36 10.58 13.87
C ARG A 12 5.59 12.07 14.04
N GLU A 13 5.02 12.62 15.10
CA GLU A 13 5.36 13.98 15.51
C GLU A 13 6.88 14.08 15.73
N GLN A 14 7.50 15.08 15.12
CA GLN A 14 8.94 15.39 15.22
C GLN A 14 9.90 14.39 14.55
N GLU A 15 9.39 13.40 13.80
CA GLU A 15 10.20 12.55 12.92
C GLU A 15 9.90 12.85 11.45
N GLU A 16 10.90 12.69 10.58
CA GLU A 16 10.70 12.78 9.14
C GLU A 16 9.79 11.63 8.65
N PRO A 17 8.85 11.89 7.72
CA PRO A 17 8.06 10.84 7.10
C PRO A 17 8.94 9.76 6.48
N SER A 18 8.53 8.49 6.64
CA SER A 18 9.30 7.35 6.11
C SER A 18 8.41 6.34 5.40
N LEU A 19 8.93 5.78 4.31
CA LEU A 19 8.34 4.65 3.58
C LEU A 19 8.85 3.35 4.22
N LEU A 20 8.04 2.73 5.07
CA LEU A 20 8.40 1.51 5.81
C LEU A 20 7.49 0.33 5.45
N ASP A 21 6.20 0.58 5.25
CA ASP A 21 5.25 -0.41 4.79
C ASP A 21 5.31 -0.54 3.27
N LEU A 22 5.49 -1.77 2.78
CA LEU A 22 5.65 -2.09 1.37
C LEU A 22 4.69 -3.21 0.98
N VAL A 23 4.13 -3.11 -0.22
CA VAL A 23 3.36 -4.19 -0.83
C VAL A 23 4.10 -4.68 -2.05
N PHE A 24 4.34 -5.99 -2.08
CA PHE A 24 4.94 -6.66 -3.21
C PHE A 24 4.00 -7.72 -3.78
N THR A 25 3.87 -7.76 -5.10
CA THR A 25 3.11 -8.81 -5.78
C THR A 25 3.92 -9.43 -6.93
N LYS A 26 3.48 -10.59 -7.41
CA LYS A 26 3.86 -11.02 -8.77
C LYS A 26 3.33 -9.98 -9.78
N LYS A 27 3.82 -10.01 -11.03
CA LYS A 27 3.29 -9.12 -12.08
C LYS A 27 1.80 -9.37 -12.22
N LEU A 28 0.99 -8.36 -11.94
CA LEU A 28 -0.47 -8.38 -12.09
C LEU A 28 -0.86 -7.53 -13.27
N LYS A 29 -1.92 -7.94 -13.97
CA LYS A 29 -2.58 -7.16 -15.01
C LYS A 29 -4.09 -7.24 -14.76
N PRO A 30 -4.77 -6.11 -14.50
CA PRO A 30 -4.21 -4.76 -14.33
C PRO A 30 -3.39 -4.58 -13.04
N PRO A 31 -2.59 -3.49 -12.93
CA PRO A 31 -1.97 -3.09 -11.67
C PRO A 31 -3.00 -2.90 -10.54
N PRO A 32 -2.63 -3.18 -9.28
CA PRO A 32 -3.51 -2.91 -8.15
C PRO A 32 -3.75 -1.42 -7.97
N SER A 33 -4.93 -1.06 -7.50
CA SER A 33 -5.21 0.30 -7.01
C SER A 33 -4.83 0.39 -5.54
N ILE A 34 -4.13 1.45 -5.14
CA ILE A 34 -3.72 1.68 -3.75
C ILE A 34 -4.24 3.03 -3.28
N GLN A 35 -4.88 3.02 -2.11
CA GLN A 35 -5.30 4.22 -1.39
C GLN A 35 -4.56 4.32 -0.06
N TYR A 36 -4.16 5.53 0.28
CA TYR A 36 -3.48 5.88 1.53
C TYR A 36 -4.50 6.59 2.42
N LEU A 37 -4.99 5.90 3.44
CA LEU A 37 -6.00 6.41 4.35
C LEU A 37 -5.35 6.84 5.67
N SER A 38 -6.06 7.69 6.41
CA SER A 38 -5.63 8.10 7.75
C SER A 38 -5.34 6.90 8.65
N PRO A 39 -4.35 6.98 9.55
CA PRO A 39 -4.08 5.91 10.51
C PRO A 39 -5.32 5.50 11.29
N MET A 40 -5.48 4.19 11.51
CA MET A 40 -6.56 3.68 12.36
C MET A 40 -6.17 3.78 13.84
N GLY A 41 -7.04 4.39 14.65
CA GLY A 41 -6.88 4.48 16.09
C GLY A 41 -5.66 5.33 16.50
N ARG A 42 -4.71 4.71 17.21
CA ARG A 42 -3.48 5.37 17.70
C ARG A 42 -2.22 4.99 16.89
N SER A 43 -2.39 4.39 15.71
CA SER A 43 -1.28 4.08 14.83
C SER A 43 -0.65 5.37 14.30
N ASP A 44 0.68 5.38 14.18
CA ASP A 44 1.46 6.39 13.44
C ASP A 44 1.69 5.99 11.98
N HIS A 45 1.21 4.81 11.58
CA HIS A 45 1.26 4.32 10.21
C HIS A 45 -0.07 4.55 9.48
N VAL A 46 0.03 4.96 8.21
CA VAL A 46 -1.11 5.09 7.29
C VAL A 46 -1.78 3.74 7.06
N THR A 47 -3.07 3.76 6.76
CA THR A 47 -3.77 2.54 6.36
C THR A 47 -3.68 2.41 4.84
N LEU A 48 -3.03 1.35 4.36
CA LEU A 48 -2.98 1.02 2.93
C LEU A 48 -4.19 0.16 2.58
N GLN A 49 -5.09 0.68 1.73
CA GLN A 49 -6.19 -0.08 1.15
C GLN A 49 -5.84 -0.45 -0.28
N LEU A 50 -5.84 -1.74 -0.57
CA LEU A 50 -5.53 -2.28 -1.89
C LEU A 50 -6.76 -2.91 -2.53
N GLU A 51 -6.99 -2.58 -3.79
CA GLU A 51 -7.95 -3.25 -4.64
C GLU A 51 -7.19 -4.00 -5.74
N MET A 52 -7.37 -5.31 -5.78
CA MET A 52 -6.73 -6.21 -6.72
C MET A 52 -7.82 -6.89 -7.53
N GLN A 53 -7.68 -6.91 -8.85
CA GLN A 53 -8.51 -7.78 -9.68
C GLN A 53 -7.89 -9.16 -9.71
N GLU A 54 -8.70 -10.20 -9.48
CA GLU A 54 -8.28 -11.56 -9.81
C GLU A 54 -8.15 -11.65 -11.33
N GLU A 55 -7.11 -12.35 -11.78
CA GLU A 55 -7.00 -12.68 -13.20
C GLU A 55 -8.20 -13.57 -13.53
N ASP A 56 -9.10 -13.12 -14.42
CA ASP A 56 -10.24 -13.93 -14.88
C ASP A 56 -9.68 -15.29 -15.27
N GLY A 57 -9.97 -16.30 -14.44
CA GLY A 57 -9.56 -17.67 -14.68
C GLY A 57 -10.32 -18.20 -15.89
N ILE A 58 -9.90 -17.82 -17.10
CA ILE A 58 -10.34 -18.46 -18.33
C ILE A 58 -9.73 -19.86 -18.28
N ARG A 59 -10.57 -20.77 -17.81
CA ARG A 59 -10.36 -22.22 -17.71
C ARG A 59 -10.32 -22.87 -19.08
#